data_AF-A0A7V2TT11-F1
#
_entry.id   AF-A0A7V2TT11-F1
#
_cell.length_a   1.000
_cell.length_b   1.000
_cell.length_c   1.000
_cell.angle_alpha   90.00
_cell.angle_beta   90.00
_cell.angle_gamma   90.00
#
_symmetry.space_group_name_H-M   'P 1'
#
loop_
_entity.id
_entity.type
_entity.pdbx_description
1 polymer ?
#
loop_
_entity_poly.entity_id
_entity_poly.type
_entity_poly.pdbx_seq_one_letter_code
_entity_poly.pdbx_strand_id
1 'polypeptide(L)'
;MDEREVELWNELGRELRRRVRWEAEKVERALAAALKDLPALGPQERGDLLEIARLVAQRSSKLAVAFLRTGPEVLRPFSPALRAILIRWAQILADHSRETLVDFLENCGRVLGAVPEEKRNFLLERGLDLAGLEPSVSYPFFLALEKIGLEIPENRFPSWFAEGLALIPQSLPAARAYFGLETRRSQNRAREETNAVTLEEVSRPLRIFVQALAGRALGLRALGEADGGQQPFGPLPYTDGETLYLPAAAKDFAEREMNFLTFKLTAAHQAGRVEFGTFALRLSAVQDLFPPHFIEAALRGIADKGKEISPLEAFFHLFPRKELARDLFQVLEGARVDRHLRRQYRGLEKDMDRFLPAALQLRPPASSLPLQQGALESLLRWALTGDPLNPSVRDFLGPGEELDSCLAPLAKPGATVGDSARATVFLYRRLSLVPNARPESGWEGK
;
A
#
# COMPACT_ATOMS: atom_id res chain seq x y z
N MET A 1 29.02 18.73 -38.94
CA MET A 1 28.33 20.04 -39.02
C MET A 1 28.61 20.62 -40.38
N ASP A 2 27.61 21.22 -41.01
CA ASP A 2 27.82 21.94 -42.27
C ASP A 2 28.33 23.38 -42.03
N GLU A 3 28.78 24.05 -43.09
CA GLU A 3 29.31 25.41 -43.01
C GLU A 3 28.26 26.42 -42.54
N ARG A 4 26.98 26.17 -42.85
CA ARG A 4 25.87 27.05 -42.46
C ARG A 4 25.62 27.00 -40.96
N GLU A 5 25.63 25.82 -40.36
CA GLU A 5 25.52 25.65 -38.91
C GLU A 5 26.66 26.37 -38.20
N VAL A 6 27.90 26.19 -38.67
CA VAL A 6 29.08 26.86 -38.08
C VAL A 6 28.94 28.38 -38.16
N GLU A 7 28.45 28.93 -39.28
CA GLU A 7 28.21 30.37 -39.42
C GLU A 7 27.16 30.89 -38.43
N LEU A 8 26.07 30.15 -38.20
CA LEU A 8 25.04 30.54 -37.22
C LEU A 8 25.58 30.61 -35.78
N TRP A 9 26.48 29.70 -35.39
CA TRP A 9 27.17 29.76 -34.10
C TRP A 9 28.17 30.92 -34.04
N ASN A 10 28.89 31.19 -35.13
CA ASN A 10 29.79 32.35 -35.24
C ASN A 10 29.04 33.68 -35.18
N GLU A 11 27.84 33.77 -35.75
CA GLU A 11 26.93 34.91 -35.61
C GLU A 11 26.60 35.18 -34.14
N LEU A 12 26.14 34.17 -33.41
CA LEU A 12 25.88 34.29 -31.97
C LEU A 12 27.14 34.75 -31.20
N GLY A 13 28.31 34.19 -31.53
CA GLY A 13 29.58 34.62 -30.96
C GLY A 13 29.89 36.10 -31.20
N ARG A 14 29.67 36.59 -32.44
CA ARG A 14 29.85 38.02 -32.78
C ARG A 14 28.87 38.91 -32.03
N GLU A 15 27.62 38.48 -31.87
CA GLU A 15 26.61 39.20 -31.09
C GLU A 15 27.00 39.32 -29.61
N LEU A 16 27.45 38.22 -28.99
CA LEU A 16 27.91 38.21 -27.60
C LEU A 16 29.13 39.13 -27.40
N ARG A 17 30.09 39.13 -28.33
CA ARG A 17 31.26 40.04 -28.27
C ARG A 17 30.87 41.51 -28.30
N ARG A 18 29.88 41.88 -29.12
CA ARG A 18 29.39 43.27 -29.19
C ARG A 18 28.80 43.73 -27.85
N ARG A 19 28.17 42.81 -27.11
CA ARG A 19 27.53 43.06 -25.81
C ARG A 19 28.50 43.00 -24.63
N VAL A 20 29.57 42.20 -24.70
CA VAL A 20 30.54 42.00 -23.60
C VAL A 20 31.95 42.42 -24.03
N ARG A 21 32.14 43.73 -24.23
CA ARG A 21 33.40 44.27 -24.79
C ARG A 21 34.65 43.98 -23.93
N TRP A 22 34.51 43.83 -22.62
CA TRP A 22 35.62 43.61 -21.68
C TRP A 22 36.04 42.13 -21.50
N GLU A 23 35.33 41.18 -22.11
CA GLU A 23 35.61 39.73 -21.99
C GLU A 23 35.55 39.02 -23.35
N ALA A 24 35.90 39.72 -24.44
CA ALA A 24 35.85 39.17 -25.80
C ALA A 24 36.57 37.82 -25.92
N GLU A 25 37.77 37.69 -25.34
CA GLU A 25 38.53 36.43 -25.31
C GLU A 25 37.80 35.26 -24.62
N LYS A 26 36.95 35.53 -23.62
CA LYS A 26 36.15 34.48 -22.96
C LYS A 26 35.06 33.98 -23.89
N VAL A 27 34.46 34.89 -24.67
CA VAL A 27 33.47 34.54 -25.71
C VAL A 27 34.13 33.70 -26.80
N GLU A 28 35.32 34.06 -27.27
CA GLU A 28 36.03 33.28 -28.30
C GLU A 28 36.37 31.88 -27.80
N ARG A 29 36.89 31.76 -26.58
CA ARG A 29 37.22 30.47 -25.97
C ARG A 29 35.98 29.59 -25.77
N ALA A 30 34.88 30.16 -25.29
CA ALA A 30 33.63 29.41 -25.12
C ALA A 30 33.04 28.94 -26.46
N LEU A 31 33.07 29.80 -27.49
CA LEU A 31 32.63 29.43 -28.84
C LEU A 31 33.52 28.33 -29.44
N ALA A 32 34.84 28.45 -29.30
CA ALA A 32 35.78 27.44 -29.79
C ALA A 32 35.58 26.09 -29.09
N ALA A 33 35.31 26.09 -27.78
CA ALA A 33 34.95 24.88 -27.04
C ALA A 33 33.64 24.28 -27.57
N ALA A 34 32.59 25.09 -27.74
CA ALA A 34 31.31 24.63 -28.29
C ALA A 34 31.50 23.98 -29.68
N LEU A 35 32.19 24.65 -30.62
CA LEU A 35 32.43 24.14 -31.97
C LEU A 35 33.26 22.85 -32.01
N LYS A 36 34.04 22.57 -30.96
CA LYS A 36 34.78 21.32 -30.82
C LYS A 36 33.87 20.15 -30.41
N ASP A 37 32.87 20.38 -29.55
CA ASP A 37 32.03 19.32 -28.99
C ASP A 37 30.71 19.10 -29.74
N LEU A 38 30.15 20.15 -30.36
CA LEU A 38 28.92 20.08 -31.17
C LEU A 38 28.91 18.99 -32.26
N PRO A 39 30.02 18.65 -32.94
CA PRO A 39 30.02 17.58 -33.94
C PRO A 39 29.62 16.20 -33.41
N ALA A 40 29.71 15.95 -32.10
CA ALA A 40 29.24 14.70 -31.49
C ALA A 40 27.71 14.63 -31.33
N LEU A 41 27.01 15.74 -31.54
CA LEU A 41 25.57 15.88 -31.39
C LEU A 41 24.83 15.76 -32.72
N GLY A 42 23.56 15.36 -32.70
CA GLY A 42 22.70 15.28 -33.88
C GLY A 42 22.31 16.66 -34.42
N PRO A 43 21.91 16.80 -35.70
CA PRO A 43 21.54 18.10 -36.28
C PRO A 43 20.43 18.83 -35.51
N GLN A 44 19.38 18.11 -35.11
CA GLN A 44 18.29 18.68 -34.33
C GLN A 44 18.79 19.18 -32.96
N GLU A 45 19.58 18.37 -32.25
CA GLU A 45 20.15 18.71 -30.95
C GLU A 45 21.00 19.99 -31.01
N ARG A 46 21.82 20.14 -32.06
CA ARG A 46 22.62 21.35 -32.26
C ARG A 46 21.75 22.59 -32.51
N GLY A 47 20.68 22.44 -33.29
CA GLY A 47 19.70 23.51 -33.51
C GLY A 47 19.03 23.94 -32.20
N ASP A 48 18.57 22.97 -31.41
CA ASP A 48 17.92 23.22 -30.12
C ASP A 48 18.85 23.92 -29.12
N LEU A 49 20.13 23.51 -29.07
CA LEU A 49 21.13 24.16 -28.22
C LEU A 49 21.43 25.60 -28.67
N LEU A 50 21.46 25.86 -29.98
CA LEU A 50 21.66 27.20 -30.50
C LEU A 50 20.51 28.13 -30.09
N GLU A 51 19.28 27.64 -30.15
CA GLU A 51 18.10 28.41 -29.72
C GLU A 51 18.11 28.68 -28.21
N ILE A 52 18.47 27.70 -27.37
CA ILE A 52 18.69 27.95 -25.94
C ILE A 52 19.77 29.03 -25.74
N ALA A 53 20.91 28.92 -26.43
CA ALA A 53 22.00 29.88 -26.28
C ALA A 53 21.58 31.31 -26.66
N ARG A 54 20.79 31.47 -27.73
CA ARG A 54 20.20 32.75 -28.14
C ARG A 54 19.23 33.30 -27.08
N LEU A 55 18.34 32.46 -26.56
CA LEU A 55 17.37 32.82 -25.54
C LEU A 55 18.05 33.29 -24.23
N VAL A 56 19.15 32.64 -23.83
CA VAL A 56 19.95 33.06 -22.68
C VAL A 56 20.67 34.39 -22.99
N ALA A 57 21.26 34.52 -24.18
CA ALA A 57 22.00 35.71 -24.62
C ALA A 57 21.17 36.99 -24.67
N GLN A 58 19.85 36.88 -24.90
CA GLN A 58 18.92 38.02 -24.87
C GLN A 58 18.90 38.75 -23.51
N ARG A 59 19.11 38.03 -22.40
CA ARG A 59 19.05 38.60 -21.05
C ARG A 59 20.41 38.66 -20.35
N SER A 60 21.28 37.68 -20.57
CA SER A 60 22.59 37.61 -19.93
C SER A 60 23.63 37.01 -20.86
N SER A 61 24.51 37.87 -21.36
CA SER A 61 25.65 37.42 -22.18
C SER A 61 26.64 36.58 -21.37
N LYS A 62 26.78 36.83 -20.06
CA LYS A 62 27.62 36.03 -19.15
C LYS A 62 27.12 34.59 -19.03
N LEU A 63 25.82 34.40 -18.81
CA LEU A 63 25.22 33.06 -18.73
C LEU A 63 25.22 32.35 -20.08
N ALA A 64 25.06 33.08 -21.19
CA ALA A 64 25.18 32.50 -22.52
C ALA A 64 26.60 31.98 -22.80
N VAL A 65 27.64 32.71 -22.37
CA VAL A 65 29.03 32.23 -22.46
C VAL A 65 29.25 30.98 -21.60
N ALA A 66 28.67 30.93 -20.39
CA ALA A 66 28.71 29.73 -19.55
C ALA A 66 28.01 28.54 -20.22
N PHE A 67 26.82 28.75 -20.79
CA PHE A 67 26.07 27.75 -21.53
C PHE A 67 26.84 27.22 -22.75
N LEU A 68 27.45 28.10 -23.55
CA LEU A 68 28.27 27.70 -24.71
C LEU A 68 29.40 26.76 -24.32
N ARG A 69 30.03 27.02 -23.18
CA ARG A 69 31.12 26.18 -22.67
C ARG A 69 30.62 24.83 -22.18
N THR A 70 29.57 24.81 -21.35
CA THR A 70 29.19 23.62 -20.59
C THR A 70 28.17 22.73 -21.33
N GLY A 71 27.25 23.32 -22.10
CA GLY A 71 26.10 22.61 -22.68
C GLY A 71 26.47 21.46 -23.62
N PRO A 72 27.21 21.71 -24.72
CA PRO A 72 27.60 20.66 -25.65
C PRO A 72 28.49 19.58 -25.02
N GLU A 73 29.44 20.00 -24.17
CA GLU A 73 30.38 19.11 -23.47
C GLU A 73 29.65 18.09 -22.58
N VAL A 74 28.74 18.57 -21.74
CA VAL A 74 27.98 17.75 -20.78
C VAL A 74 27.08 16.72 -21.45
N LEU A 75 26.55 17.02 -22.63
CA LEU A 75 25.58 16.15 -23.31
C LEU A 75 26.25 15.02 -24.09
N ARG A 76 27.50 15.20 -24.51
CA ARG A 76 28.28 14.25 -25.31
C ARG A 76 28.30 12.80 -24.80
N PRO A 77 28.46 12.50 -23.49
CA PRO A 77 28.54 11.12 -23.02
C PRO A 77 27.20 10.38 -23.02
N PHE A 78 26.07 11.07 -23.23
CA PHE A 78 24.74 10.46 -23.11
C PHE A 78 24.19 9.97 -24.46
N SER A 79 23.32 8.94 -24.39
CA SER A 79 22.64 8.42 -25.56
C SER A 79 21.73 9.48 -26.20
N PRO A 80 21.41 9.39 -27.51
CA PRO A 80 20.48 10.33 -28.17
C PRO A 80 19.13 10.47 -27.45
N ALA A 81 18.59 9.36 -26.91
CA ALA A 81 17.33 9.37 -26.17
C ALA A 81 17.41 10.23 -24.90
N LEU A 82 18.49 10.08 -24.12
CA LEU A 82 18.68 10.88 -22.91
C LEU A 82 18.98 12.34 -23.23
N ARG A 83 19.78 12.61 -24.28
CA ARG A 83 20.06 13.97 -24.75
C ARG A 83 18.76 14.70 -25.11
N ALA A 84 17.84 14.05 -25.81
CA ALA A 84 16.55 14.64 -26.16
C ALA A 84 15.75 15.07 -24.91
N ILE A 85 15.72 14.25 -23.85
CA ILE A 85 15.04 14.59 -22.59
C ILE A 85 15.72 15.79 -21.91
N LEU A 86 17.06 15.77 -21.80
CA LEU A 86 17.84 16.82 -21.14
C LEU A 86 17.76 18.16 -21.87
N ILE A 87 17.80 18.16 -23.20
CA ILE A 87 17.68 19.38 -24.01
C ILE A 87 16.29 19.99 -23.83
N ARG A 88 15.22 19.19 -23.88
CA ARG A 88 13.85 19.70 -23.65
C ARG A 88 13.68 20.27 -22.25
N TRP A 89 14.25 19.62 -21.24
CA TRP A 89 14.22 20.13 -19.87
C TRP A 89 15.01 21.44 -19.75
N ALA A 90 16.19 21.52 -20.39
CA ALA A 90 17.00 22.73 -20.46
C ALA A 90 16.26 23.89 -21.15
N GLN A 91 15.51 23.64 -22.23
CA GLN A 91 14.67 24.65 -22.88
C GLN A 91 13.65 25.25 -21.90
N ILE A 92 12.91 24.39 -21.18
CA ILE A 92 11.92 24.81 -20.18
C ILE A 92 12.58 25.65 -19.07
N LEU A 93 13.74 25.22 -18.58
CA LEU A 93 14.48 25.98 -17.57
C LEU A 93 15.02 27.30 -18.12
N ALA A 94 15.48 27.36 -19.38
CA ALA A 94 15.98 28.58 -20.00
C ALA A 94 14.90 29.68 -20.09
N ASP A 95 13.65 29.29 -20.37
CA ASP A 95 12.51 30.18 -20.40
C ASP A 95 12.15 30.71 -19.00
N HIS A 96 12.25 29.87 -17.97
CA HIS A 96 11.86 30.20 -16.61
C HIS A 96 12.97 30.90 -15.79
N SER A 97 14.17 30.32 -15.73
CA SER A 97 15.31 30.75 -14.92
C SER A 97 16.65 30.34 -15.56
N ARG A 98 17.40 31.33 -16.07
CA ARG A 98 18.66 31.11 -16.80
C ARG A 98 19.79 30.68 -15.86
N GLU A 99 19.74 31.13 -14.62
CA GLU A 99 20.63 30.71 -13.55
C GLU A 99 20.42 29.22 -13.26
N THR A 100 19.16 28.79 -13.09
CA THR A 100 18.81 27.38 -12.86
C THR A 100 19.19 26.48 -14.04
N LEU A 101 19.08 26.97 -15.27
CA LEU A 101 19.59 26.27 -16.45
C LEU A 101 21.10 25.98 -16.35
N VAL A 102 21.90 27.00 -16.00
CA VAL A 102 23.35 26.83 -15.90
C VAL A 102 23.68 25.85 -14.77
N ASP A 103 23.04 25.99 -13.61
CA ASP A 103 23.24 25.07 -12.49
C ASP A 103 22.82 23.62 -12.84
N PHE A 104 21.72 23.45 -13.59
CA PHE A 104 21.27 22.15 -14.10
C PHE A 104 22.31 21.49 -14.99
N LEU A 105 22.88 22.23 -15.95
CA LEU A 105 23.93 21.71 -16.83
C LEU A 105 25.21 21.36 -16.07
N GLU A 106 25.65 22.23 -15.17
CA GLU A 106 26.85 21.98 -14.35
C GLU A 106 26.70 20.76 -13.43
N ASN A 107 25.49 20.48 -12.95
CA ASN A 107 25.21 19.30 -12.12
C ASN A 107 24.87 18.04 -12.93
N CYS A 108 24.68 18.14 -14.25
CA CYS A 108 24.15 17.07 -15.09
C CYS A 108 24.99 15.79 -15.03
N GLY A 109 26.29 15.91 -15.29
CA GLY A 109 27.21 14.76 -15.27
C GLY A 109 27.26 14.09 -13.89
N ARG A 110 27.32 14.87 -12.81
CA ARG A 110 27.39 14.37 -11.44
C ARG A 110 26.11 13.61 -11.05
N VAL A 111 24.94 14.22 -11.28
CA VAL A 111 23.66 13.63 -10.91
C VAL A 111 23.41 12.35 -11.70
N LEU A 112 23.56 12.39 -13.02
CA LEU A 112 23.26 11.23 -13.86
C LEU A 112 24.27 10.09 -13.73
N GLY A 113 25.52 10.41 -13.42
CA GLY A 113 26.54 9.43 -13.09
C GLY A 113 26.23 8.64 -11.82
N ALA A 114 25.48 9.24 -10.87
CA ALA A 114 25.11 8.60 -9.62
C ALA A 114 23.78 7.82 -9.68
N VAL A 115 22.93 8.08 -10.68
CA VAL A 115 21.65 7.38 -10.87
C VAL A 115 21.88 6.01 -11.52
N PRO A 116 21.32 4.91 -10.96
CA PRO A 116 21.36 3.58 -11.57
C PRO A 116 20.84 3.60 -13.02
N GLU A 117 21.58 2.95 -13.93
CA GLU A 117 21.30 3.02 -15.37
C GLU A 117 19.87 2.57 -15.73
N GLU A 118 19.41 1.49 -15.10
CA GLU A 118 18.07 0.91 -15.28
C GLU A 118 16.93 1.89 -14.95
N LYS A 119 17.15 2.80 -13.99
CA LYS A 119 16.14 3.77 -13.53
C LYS A 119 16.26 5.13 -14.19
N ARG A 120 17.39 5.40 -14.85
CA ARG A 120 17.75 6.75 -15.33
C ARG A 120 16.74 7.31 -16.33
N ASN A 121 16.32 6.52 -17.32
CA ASN A 121 15.36 6.98 -18.32
C ASN A 121 14.00 7.28 -17.71
N PHE A 122 13.46 6.36 -16.90
CA PHE A 122 12.18 6.54 -16.23
C PHE A 122 12.14 7.81 -15.37
N LEU A 123 13.15 8.02 -14.53
CA LEU A 123 13.19 9.18 -13.64
C LEU A 123 13.36 10.50 -14.41
N LEU A 124 14.14 10.50 -15.48
CA LEU A 124 14.32 11.68 -16.33
C LEU A 124 13.03 12.06 -17.08
N GLU A 125 12.27 11.09 -17.59
CA GLU A 125 10.97 11.35 -18.19
C GLU A 125 9.99 11.97 -17.18
N ARG A 126 9.92 11.43 -15.97
CA ARG A 126 9.07 11.99 -14.90
C ARG A 126 9.51 13.39 -14.48
N GLY A 127 10.81 13.64 -14.47
CA GLY A 127 11.37 14.96 -14.23
C GLY A 127 11.03 15.97 -15.32
N LEU A 128 11.05 15.56 -16.58
CA LEU A 128 10.62 16.39 -17.71
C LEU A 128 9.11 16.67 -17.65
N ASP A 129 8.28 15.68 -17.30
CA ASP A 129 6.85 15.86 -17.07
C ASP A 129 6.61 16.93 -15.98
N LEU A 130 7.35 16.83 -14.86
CA LEU A 130 7.30 17.81 -13.77
C LEU A 130 7.77 19.20 -14.21
N ALA A 131 8.79 19.29 -15.06
CA ALA A 131 9.27 20.55 -15.61
C ALA A 131 8.21 21.26 -16.46
N GLY A 132 7.45 20.51 -17.26
CA GLY A 132 6.35 21.03 -18.06
C GLY A 132 5.18 21.57 -17.21
N LEU A 133 5.00 21.04 -15.99
CA LEU A 133 3.98 21.49 -15.05
C LEU A 133 4.45 22.67 -14.20
N GLU A 134 5.61 22.54 -13.57
CA GLU A 134 6.15 23.53 -12.64
C GLU A 134 7.70 23.52 -12.67
N PRO A 135 8.33 24.36 -13.53
CA PRO A 135 9.78 24.38 -13.72
C PRO A 135 10.56 24.57 -12.42
N SER A 136 10.02 25.39 -11.50
CA SER A 136 10.70 25.76 -10.27
C SER A 136 10.77 24.63 -9.22
N VAL A 137 9.97 23.57 -9.40
CA VAL A 137 9.98 22.36 -8.57
C VAL A 137 10.81 21.25 -9.23
N SER A 138 10.91 21.26 -10.57
CA SER A 138 11.66 20.25 -11.33
C SER A 138 13.16 20.25 -11.02
N TYR A 139 13.77 21.39 -10.74
CA TYR A 139 15.20 21.44 -10.44
C TYR A 139 15.59 20.78 -9.09
N PRO A 140 14.87 21.03 -7.98
CA PRO A 140 15.04 20.24 -6.75
C PRO A 140 14.85 18.72 -6.96
N PHE A 141 13.86 18.32 -7.77
CA PHE A 141 13.67 16.92 -8.16
C PHE A 141 14.90 16.35 -8.89
N PHE A 142 15.42 17.12 -9.86
CA PHE A 142 16.62 16.76 -10.61
C PHE A 142 17.83 16.53 -9.69
N LEU A 143 18.10 17.44 -8.76
CA LEU A 143 19.21 17.29 -7.81
C LEU A 143 19.05 16.07 -6.89
N ALA A 144 17.80 15.66 -6.62
CA ALA A 144 17.48 14.53 -5.75
C ALA A 144 17.37 13.19 -6.49
N LEU A 145 17.60 13.11 -7.82
CA LEU A 145 17.36 11.90 -8.61
C LEU A 145 18.07 10.65 -8.08
N GLU A 146 19.32 10.77 -7.64
CA GLU A 146 20.07 9.67 -7.03
C GLU A 146 19.33 9.13 -5.80
N LYS A 147 19.03 10.02 -4.84
CA LYS A 147 18.32 9.67 -3.61
C LYS A 147 16.92 9.13 -3.90
N ILE A 148 16.20 9.69 -4.87
CA ILE A 148 14.89 9.19 -5.28
C ILE A 148 15.01 7.78 -5.86
N GLY A 149 15.97 7.55 -6.75
CA GLY A 149 16.21 6.23 -7.35
C GLY A 149 16.64 5.17 -6.35
N LEU A 150 17.28 5.56 -5.26
CA LEU A 150 17.71 4.67 -4.17
C LEU A 150 16.63 4.47 -3.10
N GLU A 151 15.96 5.54 -2.67
CA GLU A 151 15.05 5.53 -1.52
C GLU A 151 13.58 5.29 -1.93
N ILE A 152 13.15 5.51 -3.17
CA ILE A 152 11.75 5.32 -3.59
C ILE A 152 11.59 4.03 -4.42
N PRO A 153 10.85 3.01 -3.91
CA PRO A 153 10.54 1.80 -4.66
C PRO A 153 9.69 2.08 -5.91
N GLU A 154 9.94 1.34 -7.00
CA GLU A 154 9.27 1.56 -8.29
C GLU A 154 7.75 1.43 -8.22
N ASN A 155 7.24 0.47 -7.44
CA ASN A 155 5.80 0.26 -7.25
C ASN A 155 5.11 1.39 -6.46
N ARG A 156 5.87 2.18 -5.69
CA ARG A 156 5.37 3.31 -4.89
C ARG A 156 5.58 4.66 -5.56
N PHE A 157 6.47 4.73 -6.54
CA PHE A 157 6.77 5.96 -7.26
C PHE A 157 5.51 6.65 -7.80
N PRO A 158 4.52 5.97 -8.44
CA PRO A 158 3.34 6.66 -8.97
C PRO A 158 2.53 7.41 -7.92
N SER A 159 2.29 6.80 -6.75
CA SER A 159 1.56 7.44 -5.65
C SER A 159 2.36 8.56 -5.00
N TRP A 160 3.67 8.34 -4.76
CA TRP A 160 4.56 9.37 -4.19
C TRP A 160 4.63 10.60 -5.12
N PHE A 161 4.77 10.37 -6.42
CA PHE A 161 4.82 11.44 -7.41
C PHE A 161 3.50 12.22 -7.46
N ALA A 162 2.35 11.54 -7.48
CA ALA A 162 1.04 12.17 -7.46
C ALA A 162 0.79 13.02 -6.21
N GLU A 163 1.25 12.56 -5.04
CA GLU A 163 1.20 13.33 -3.79
C GLU A 163 2.03 14.61 -3.88
N GLY A 164 3.25 14.53 -4.41
CA GLY A 164 4.10 15.70 -4.65
C GLY A 164 3.45 16.71 -5.59
N LEU A 165 2.82 16.23 -6.67
CA LEU A 165 2.07 17.08 -7.60
C LEU A 165 0.89 17.79 -6.92
N ALA A 166 0.18 17.12 -6.01
CA ALA A 166 -0.93 17.71 -5.27
C ALA A 166 -0.51 18.87 -4.36
N LEU A 167 0.77 18.97 -3.99
CA LEU A 167 1.32 20.08 -3.19
C LEU A 167 1.58 21.34 -4.01
N ILE A 168 1.79 21.23 -5.32
CA ILE A 168 2.08 22.38 -6.20
C ILE A 168 1.03 23.48 -6.06
N PRO A 169 -0.29 23.23 -6.20
CA PRO A 169 -1.30 24.27 -6.04
C PRO A 169 -1.45 24.78 -4.59
N GLN A 170 -0.93 24.05 -3.60
CA GLN A 170 -1.07 24.40 -2.18
C GLN A 170 0.09 25.29 -1.72
N SER A 171 1.32 24.92 -2.06
CA SER A 171 2.54 25.62 -1.65
C SER A 171 3.75 25.16 -2.48
N LEU A 172 4.24 26.03 -3.36
CA LEU A 172 5.46 25.78 -4.13
C LEU A 172 6.69 25.48 -3.24
N PRO A 173 6.95 26.20 -2.13
CA PRO A 173 8.03 25.83 -1.21
C PRO A 173 7.88 24.41 -0.64
N ALA A 174 6.66 23.98 -0.32
CA ALA A 174 6.42 22.63 0.17
C ALA A 174 6.67 21.57 -0.91
N ALA A 175 6.23 21.83 -2.15
CA ALA A 175 6.50 20.94 -3.29
C ALA A 175 8.00 20.81 -3.59
N ARG A 176 8.75 21.93 -3.57
CA ARG A 176 10.21 21.93 -3.73
C ARG A 176 10.89 21.08 -2.65
N ALA A 177 10.54 21.28 -1.38
CA ALA A 177 11.10 20.52 -0.28
C ALA A 177 10.67 19.03 -0.30
N TYR A 178 9.49 18.71 -0.85
CA TYR A 178 9.02 17.35 -1.03
C TYR A 178 9.84 16.61 -2.09
N PHE A 179 9.92 17.15 -3.31
CA PHE A 179 10.65 16.53 -4.42
C PHE A 179 12.17 16.60 -4.27
N GLY A 180 12.69 17.56 -3.49
CA GLY A 180 14.10 17.59 -3.07
C GLY A 180 14.46 16.59 -1.97
N LEU A 181 13.49 15.80 -1.47
CA LEU A 181 13.63 14.91 -0.31
C LEU A 181 14.16 15.63 0.95
N GLU A 182 13.78 16.89 1.18
CA GLU A 182 14.26 17.70 2.32
C GLU A 182 13.32 17.62 3.54
N THR A 183 12.08 17.17 3.34
CA THR A 183 11.11 17.04 4.43
C THR A 183 11.14 15.64 5.05
N ARG A 184 10.95 15.57 6.38
CA ARG A 184 10.67 14.30 7.08
C ARG A 184 9.48 13.55 6.48
N ARG A 185 8.47 14.26 5.95
CA ARG A 185 7.30 13.64 5.28
C ARG A 185 7.68 12.92 3.97
N SER A 186 8.66 13.46 3.24
CA SER A 186 9.20 12.87 2.00
C SER A 186 10.19 11.73 2.29
N GLN A 187 11.04 11.87 3.33
CA GLN A 187 12.03 10.86 3.76
C GLN A 187 11.40 9.68 4.53
N ASN A 188 10.43 9.91 5.42
CA ASN A 188 9.84 8.88 6.29
C ASN A 188 8.99 7.85 5.55
N ARG A 189 8.61 8.09 4.29
CA ARG A 189 7.80 7.15 3.48
C ARG A 189 8.59 6.44 2.40
N ALA A 190 9.79 6.91 2.10
CA ALA A 190 10.78 6.21 1.28
C ALA A 190 11.36 4.98 2.02
N ARG A 191 11.33 5.00 3.37
CA ARG A 191 11.99 4.02 4.26
C ARG A 191 11.03 3.09 5.00
N GLU A 192 10.02 2.54 4.31
CA GLU A 192 9.03 1.60 4.89
C GLU A 192 9.64 0.30 5.48
N GLU A 193 10.96 0.06 5.39
CA GLU A 193 11.64 -0.98 6.19
C GLU A 193 11.63 -0.71 7.71
N THR A 194 11.31 0.51 8.19
CA THR A 194 11.40 0.84 9.62
C THR A 194 10.13 0.53 10.43
N ASN A 195 8.96 0.42 9.79
CA ASN A 195 7.68 0.32 10.48
C ASN A 195 7.05 -1.07 10.44
N ALA A 196 7.60 -1.98 9.63
CA ALA A 196 7.20 -3.37 9.66
C ALA A 196 7.57 -3.99 11.02
N VAL A 197 6.69 -4.87 11.50
CA VAL A 197 6.94 -5.68 12.70
C VAL A 197 6.95 -7.12 12.26
N THR A 198 7.96 -7.90 12.66
CA THR A 198 8.02 -9.33 12.35
C THR A 198 7.52 -10.16 13.53
N LEU A 199 6.99 -11.35 13.24
CA LEU A 199 6.56 -12.29 14.29
C LEU A 199 7.75 -12.66 15.19
N GLU A 200 8.93 -12.85 14.60
CA GLU A 200 10.17 -13.18 15.32
C GLU A 200 10.47 -12.14 16.40
N GLU A 201 10.41 -10.85 16.05
CA GLU A 201 10.69 -9.74 16.95
C GLU A 201 9.75 -9.73 18.17
N VAL A 202 8.46 -9.95 17.94
CA VAL A 202 7.43 -9.90 18.99
C VAL A 202 7.19 -11.26 19.66
N SER A 203 7.80 -12.34 19.18
CA SER A 203 7.46 -13.71 19.58
C SER A 203 7.58 -13.95 21.08
N ARG A 204 8.67 -13.46 21.70
CA ARG A 204 8.93 -13.65 23.14
C ARG A 204 7.87 -12.97 24.03
N PRO A 205 7.60 -11.65 23.91
CA PRO A 205 6.54 -11.03 24.69
C PRO A 205 5.16 -11.58 24.34
N LEU A 206 4.91 -11.94 23.09
CA LEU A 206 3.61 -12.48 22.66
C LEU A 206 3.32 -13.85 23.28
N ARG A 207 4.32 -14.73 23.46
CA ARG A 207 4.15 -16.02 24.16
C ARG A 207 3.68 -15.85 25.59
N ILE A 208 4.30 -14.93 26.33
CA ILE A 208 3.92 -14.64 27.73
C ILE A 208 2.49 -14.07 27.76
N PHE A 209 2.20 -13.14 26.86
CA PHE A 209 0.89 -12.51 26.74
C PHE A 209 -0.23 -13.53 26.43
N VAL A 210 -0.01 -14.39 25.44
CA VAL A 210 -0.96 -15.45 25.03
C VAL A 210 -1.12 -16.49 26.14
N GLN A 211 -0.04 -16.89 26.81
CA GLN A 211 -0.12 -17.84 27.93
C GLN A 211 -0.91 -17.26 29.10
N ALA A 212 -0.73 -15.98 29.41
CA ALA A 212 -1.49 -15.30 30.45
C ALA A 212 -2.98 -15.20 30.10
N LEU A 213 -3.32 -15.00 28.81
CA LEU A 213 -4.70 -14.95 28.34
C LEU A 213 -5.37 -16.32 28.31
N ALA A 214 -4.70 -17.36 27.83
CA ALA A 214 -5.28 -18.69 27.63
C ALA A 214 -5.16 -19.62 28.85
N GLY A 215 -4.54 -19.16 29.93
CA GLY A 215 -4.28 -19.96 31.14
C GLY A 215 -3.26 -21.09 30.98
N ARG A 216 -2.70 -21.30 29.78
CA ARG A 216 -1.70 -22.33 29.46
C ARG A 216 -0.79 -21.91 28.31
N ALA A 217 0.36 -22.55 28.19
CA ALA A 217 1.27 -22.30 27.07
C ALA A 217 0.63 -22.73 25.74
N LEU A 218 0.71 -21.85 24.74
CA LEU A 218 0.32 -22.11 23.35
C LEU A 218 1.54 -21.88 22.44
N GLY A 219 1.66 -22.68 21.39
CA GLY A 219 2.65 -22.49 20.33
C GLY A 219 2.38 -21.21 19.54
N LEU A 220 3.43 -20.61 18.98
CA LEU A 220 3.31 -19.54 18.00
C LEU A 220 4.11 -19.94 16.76
N ARG A 221 3.48 -19.91 15.58
CA ARG A 221 4.09 -20.21 14.29
C ARG A 221 3.65 -19.22 13.22
N ALA A 222 4.44 -19.09 12.16
CA ALA A 222 4.03 -18.32 11.00
C ALA A 222 2.99 -19.10 10.17
N LEU A 223 2.06 -18.40 9.51
CA LEU A 223 1.02 -19.01 8.66
C LEU A 223 1.56 -19.93 7.55
N GLY A 224 2.80 -19.73 7.10
CA GLY A 224 3.45 -20.57 6.08
C GLY A 224 4.04 -21.89 6.60
N GLU A 225 4.09 -22.10 7.92
CA GLU A 225 4.69 -23.27 8.57
C GLU A 225 3.63 -24.32 8.98
N ALA A 226 2.40 -24.17 8.50
CA ALA A 226 1.29 -25.08 8.80
C ALA A 226 1.30 -26.30 7.87
N ASP A 227 1.29 -27.50 8.45
CA ASP A 227 1.11 -28.75 7.73
C ASP A 227 -0.38 -28.94 7.38
N GLY A 228 -0.79 -28.37 6.25
CA GLY A 228 -2.03 -28.74 5.56
C GLY A 228 -3.26 -27.83 5.82
N GLY A 229 -3.89 -27.44 4.71
CA GLY A 229 -5.24 -26.88 4.67
C GLY A 229 -5.28 -25.48 4.08
N GLN A 230 -5.73 -25.37 2.82
CA GLN A 230 -6.22 -24.10 2.27
C GLN A 230 -7.37 -23.61 3.17
N GLN A 231 -7.19 -22.43 3.76
CA GLN A 231 -8.22 -21.79 4.57
C GLN A 231 -9.14 -20.92 3.68
N PRO A 232 -10.46 -20.91 3.94
CA PRO A 232 -11.36 -19.92 3.36
C PRO A 232 -10.92 -18.51 3.77
N PHE A 233 -11.02 -17.53 2.85
CA PHE A 233 -10.56 -16.13 2.97
C PHE A 233 -9.06 -15.83 2.88
N GLY A 234 -8.23 -16.80 2.46
CA GLY A 234 -6.77 -16.61 2.35
C GLY A 234 -6.06 -16.91 3.67
N PRO A 235 -4.75 -16.62 3.81
CA PRO A 235 -3.99 -16.94 5.02
C PRO A 235 -4.39 -15.97 6.14
N LEU A 236 -5.56 -16.19 6.74
CA LEU A 236 -5.98 -15.48 7.93
C LEU A 236 -5.37 -16.14 9.16
N PRO A 237 -5.05 -15.35 10.20
CA PRO A 237 -4.59 -15.89 11.47
C PRO A 237 -5.61 -16.87 12.06
N TYR A 238 -5.14 -18.00 12.57
CA TYR A 238 -6.00 -19.03 13.18
C TYR A 238 -5.29 -19.76 14.32
N THR A 239 -6.01 -20.64 15.01
CA THR A 239 -5.48 -21.56 16.01
C THR A 239 -6.13 -22.93 15.87
N ASP A 240 -5.36 -23.99 16.09
CA ASP A 240 -5.84 -25.38 16.22
C ASP A 240 -6.20 -25.74 17.67
N GLY A 241 -6.04 -24.78 18.59
CA GLY A 241 -6.23 -24.96 20.02
C GLY A 241 -4.92 -25.20 20.77
N GLU A 242 -3.82 -25.54 20.10
CA GLU A 242 -2.50 -25.73 20.72
C GLU A 242 -1.48 -24.70 20.24
N THR A 243 -1.57 -24.30 18.98
CA THR A 243 -0.68 -23.36 18.31
C THR A 243 -1.49 -22.26 17.63
N LEU A 244 -1.05 -21.02 17.81
CA LEU A 244 -1.52 -19.86 17.04
C LEU A 244 -0.64 -19.69 15.81
N TYR A 245 -1.28 -19.58 14.66
CA TYR A 245 -0.66 -19.31 13.36
C TYR A 245 -0.92 -17.85 13.00
N LEU A 246 0.14 -17.06 12.97
CA LEU A 246 0.10 -15.60 12.76
C LEU A 246 0.87 -15.20 11.49
N PRO A 247 0.64 -14.01 10.93
CA PRO A 247 1.42 -13.52 9.78
C PRO A 247 2.91 -13.44 10.13
N ALA A 248 3.80 -13.73 9.18
CA ALA A 248 5.25 -13.62 9.42
C ALA A 248 5.69 -12.16 9.69
N ALA A 249 4.99 -11.20 9.08
CA ALA A 249 5.20 -9.78 9.29
C ALA A 249 3.87 -9.01 9.14
N ALA A 250 3.77 -7.88 9.85
CA ALA A 250 2.70 -6.89 9.70
C ALA A 250 3.30 -5.58 9.18
N LYS A 251 2.72 -5.04 8.11
CA LYS A 251 3.20 -3.83 7.42
C LYS A 251 2.09 -3.00 6.77
N ASP A 252 0.84 -3.29 7.10
CA ASP A 252 -0.33 -2.66 6.46
C ASP A 252 -0.57 -1.22 6.94
N PHE A 253 0.07 -0.82 8.05
CA PHE A 253 -0.05 0.50 8.64
C PHE A 253 1.25 1.31 8.57
N ALA A 254 1.11 2.62 8.41
CA ALA A 254 2.23 3.54 8.42
C ALA A 254 2.86 3.71 9.81
N GLU A 255 2.10 3.52 10.89
CA GLU A 255 2.60 3.56 12.27
C GLU A 255 3.07 2.16 12.70
N ARG A 256 4.31 2.07 13.18
CA ARG A 256 4.89 0.81 13.68
C ARG A 256 4.08 0.22 14.84
N GLU A 257 3.57 1.07 15.71
CA GLU A 257 2.70 0.69 16.82
C GLU A 257 1.40 0.03 16.33
N MET A 258 0.86 0.44 15.19
CA MET A 258 -0.32 -0.17 14.59
C MET A 258 -0.02 -1.55 14.02
N ASN A 259 1.16 -1.74 13.42
CA ASN A 259 1.63 -3.05 12.98
C ASN A 259 1.91 -3.99 14.18
N PHE A 260 2.42 -3.47 15.29
CA PHE A 260 2.52 -4.23 16.55
C PHE A 260 1.14 -4.61 17.10
N LEU A 261 0.17 -3.69 17.07
CA LEU A 261 -1.21 -3.96 17.48
C LEU A 261 -1.86 -5.05 16.63
N THR A 262 -1.53 -5.17 15.34
CA THR A 262 -1.97 -6.30 14.51
C THR A 262 -1.58 -7.63 15.16
N PHE A 263 -0.34 -7.81 15.60
CA PHE A 263 0.08 -9.04 16.30
C PHE A 263 -0.64 -9.20 17.64
N LYS A 264 -0.66 -8.15 18.47
CA LYS A 264 -1.23 -8.22 19.81
C LYS A 264 -2.71 -8.59 19.78
N LEU A 265 -3.50 -7.89 18.97
CA LEU A 265 -4.96 -8.09 18.90
C LEU A 265 -5.32 -9.39 18.22
N THR A 266 -4.60 -9.77 17.16
CA THR A 266 -4.81 -11.06 16.51
C THR A 266 -4.47 -12.21 17.46
N ALA A 267 -3.33 -12.13 18.16
CA ALA A 267 -2.96 -13.14 19.14
C ALA A 267 -3.96 -13.20 20.31
N ALA A 268 -4.45 -12.05 20.77
CA ALA A 268 -5.50 -11.98 21.79
C ALA A 268 -6.79 -12.65 21.33
N HIS A 269 -7.23 -12.40 20.08
CA HIS A 269 -8.40 -13.04 19.50
C HIS A 269 -8.25 -14.56 19.43
N GLN A 270 -7.13 -15.06 18.91
CA GLN A 270 -6.90 -16.51 18.80
C GLN A 270 -6.71 -17.17 20.16
N ALA A 271 -6.00 -16.53 21.10
CA ALA A 271 -5.91 -17.00 22.48
C ALA A 271 -7.27 -16.99 23.18
N GLY A 272 -8.09 -15.97 22.92
CA GLY A 272 -9.45 -15.83 23.43
C GLY A 272 -10.38 -16.95 22.97
N ARG A 273 -10.16 -17.53 21.78
CA ARG A 273 -10.87 -18.76 21.37
C ARG A 273 -10.58 -19.94 22.29
N VAL A 274 -9.35 -20.06 22.76
CA VAL A 274 -8.98 -21.09 23.74
C VAL A 274 -9.59 -20.77 25.11
N GLU A 275 -9.35 -19.56 25.60
CA GLU A 275 -9.80 -19.10 26.93
C GLU A 275 -11.32 -19.19 27.09
N PHE A 276 -12.07 -18.74 26.09
CA PHE A 276 -13.54 -18.71 26.14
C PHE A 276 -14.20 -19.96 25.58
N GLY A 277 -13.44 -21.05 25.45
CA GLY A 277 -13.99 -22.39 25.24
C GLY A 277 -14.52 -22.68 23.84
N THR A 278 -13.99 -22.06 22.77
CA THR A 278 -14.35 -22.38 21.38
C THR A 278 -14.17 -23.87 21.09
N PHE A 279 -13.08 -24.45 21.58
CA PHE A 279 -12.76 -25.87 21.39
C PHE A 279 -13.53 -26.82 22.31
N ALA A 280 -14.33 -26.29 23.24
CA ALA A 280 -15.19 -27.07 24.13
C ALA A 280 -16.61 -27.27 23.56
N LEU A 281 -16.85 -26.91 22.29
CA LEU A 281 -18.13 -27.11 21.62
C LEU A 281 -18.56 -28.59 21.71
N ARG A 282 -19.81 -28.82 22.12
CA ARG A 282 -20.44 -30.15 22.11
C ARG A 282 -21.58 -30.13 21.11
N LEU A 283 -21.72 -31.19 20.31
CA LEU A 283 -22.81 -31.31 19.34
C LEU A 283 -24.19 -31.29 19.99
N SER A 284 -24.30 -31.66 21.26
CA SER A 284 -25.53 -31.54 22.04
C SER A 284 -26.07 -30.11 22.13
N ALA A 285 -25.23 -29.09 21.91
CA ALA A 285 -25.65 -27.68 21.89
C ALA A 285 -26.49 -27.29 20.66
N VAL A 286 -26.46 -28.11 19.61
CA VAL A 286 -27.21 -27.86 18.36
C VAL A 286 -28.09 -29.05 17.96
N GLN A 287 -28.15 -30.10 18.78
CA GLN A 287 -28.82 -31.35 18.41
C GLN A 287 -30.31 -31.17 18.13
N ASP A 288 -30.96 -30.24 18.84
CA ASP A 288 -32.36 -29.84 18.67
C ASP A 288 -32.64 -29.20 17.31
N LEU A 289 -31.60 -28.71 16.64
CA LEU A 289 -31.72 -28.05 15.35
C LEU A 289 -31.67 -29.04 14.19
N PHE A 290 -31.20 -30.27 14.36
CA PHE A 290 -31.09 -31.24 13.26
C PHE A 290 -31.97 -32.48 13.51
N PRO A 291 -32.48 -33.14 12.45
CA PRO A 291 -33.15 -34.43 12.63
C PRO A 291 -32.21 -35.45 13.29
N PRO A 292 -32.66 -36.27 14.26
CA PRO A 292 -31.79 -37.18 15.01
C PRO A 292 -30.95 -38.11 14.13
N HIS A 293 -31.58 -38.69 13.10
CA HIS A 293 -30.93 -39.60 12.15
C HIS A 293 -29.82 -38.94 11.33
N PHE A 294 -29.88 -37.62 11.13
CA PHE A 294 -28.88 -36.88 10.36
C PHE A 294 -27.57 -36.74 11.14
N ILE A 295 -27.66 -36.45 12.44
CA ILE A 295 -26.50 -36.38 13.33
C ILE A 295 -25.84 -37.77 13.45
N GLU A 296 -26.64 -38.82 13.64
CA GLU A 296 -26.13 -40.20 13.71
C GLU A 296 -25.39 -40.60 12.43
N ALA A 297 -25.95 -40.31 11.26
CA ALA A 297 -25.32 -40.59 9.97
C ALA A 297 -24.01 -39.80 9.78
N ALA A 298 -23.99 -38.52 10.15
CA ALA A 298 -22.78 -37.69 10.09
C ALA A 298 -21.67 -38.22 11.00
N LEU A 299 -22.02 -38.63 12.23
CA LEU A 299 -21.08 -39.20 13.19
C LEU A 299 -20.56 -40.58 12.77
N ARG A 300 -21.41 -41.45 12.20
CA ARG A 300 -20.97 -42.74 11.64
C ARG A 300 -19.98 -42.55 10.49
N GLY A 301 -20.28 -41.65 9.55
CA GLY A 301 -19.37 -41.35 8.43
C GLY A 301 -18.02 -40.77 8.85
N ILE A 302 -17.91 -40.21 10.05
CA ILE A 302 -16.65 -39.81 10.67
C ILE A 302 -15.93 -41.01 11.28
N ALA A 303 -16.63 -41.81 12.09
CA ALA A 303 -16.08 -42.99 12.76
C ALA A 303 -15.56 -44.04 11.75
N ASP A 304 -16.28 -44.25 10.65
CA ASP A 304 -15.91 -45.19 9.58
C ASP A 304 -14.57 -44.81 8.89
N LYS A 305 -14.15 -43.54 8.98
CA LYS A 305 -12.88 -43.05 8.43
C LYS A 305 -11.70 -43.23 9.39
N GLY A 306 -11.92 -43.78 10.58
CA GLY A 306 -10.87 -44.09 11.56
C GLY A 306 -10.06 -42.89 12.07
N LYS A 307 -10.52 -41.65 11.80
CA LYS A 307 -9.86 -40.43 12.26
C LYS A 307 -10.53 -39.92 13.52
N GLU A 308 -9.76 -39.66 14.57
CA GLU A 308 -10.21 -38.79 15.65
C GLU A 308 -10.44 -37.38 15.09
N ILE A 309 -11.68 -36.93 15.11
CA ILE A 309 -12.08 -35.60 14.65
C ILE A 309 -12.50 -34.79 15.86
N SER A 310 -12.03 -33.54 15.96
CA SER A 310 -12.43 -32.66 17.05
C SER A 310 -13.94 -32.38 17.02
N PRO A 311 -14.61 -32.14 18.17
CA PRO A 311 -16.03 -31.83 18.19
C PRO A 311 -16.44 -30.64 17.29
N LEU A 312 -15.55 -29.64 17.17
CA LEU A 312 -15.75 -28.49 16.30
C LEU A 312 -15.71 -28.88 14.81
N GLU A 313 -14.78 -29.76 14.42
CA GLU A 313 -14.74 -30.27 13.05
C GLU A 313 -15.94 -31.19 12.77
N ALA A 314 -16.38 -31.99 13.74
CA ALA A 314 -17.60 -32.78 13.63
C ALA A 314 -18.85 -31.90 13.44
N PHE A 315 -18.90 -30.72 14.07
CA PHE A 315 -19.97 -29.75 13.84
C PHE A 315 -20.03 -29.28 12.39
N PHE A 316 -18.89 -28.96 11.78
CA PHE A 316 -18.85 -28.54 10.37
C PHE A 316 -19.27 -29.65 9.40
N HIS A 317 -19.13 -30.93 9.79
CA HIS A 317 -19.63 -32.06 8.99
C HIS A 317 -21.16 -32.14 8.90
N LEU A 318 -21.90 -31.41 9.75
CA LEU A 318 -23.36 -31.33 9.67
C LEU A 318 -23.86 -30.47 8.48
N PHE A 319 -22.96 -29.79 7.77
CA PHE A 319 -23.32 -28.85 6.71
C PHE A 319 -22.91 -29.37 5.32
N PRO A 320 -23.82 -29.37 4.33
CA PRO A 320 -23.47 -29.73 2.95
C PRO A 320 -22.34 -28.88 2.36
N ARG A 321 -22.34 -27.57 2.64
CA ARG A 321 -21.29 -26.62 2.25
C ARG A 321 -20.49 -26.22 3.50
N LYS A 322 -19.54 -27.07 3.91
CA LYS A 322 -18.74 -26.90 5.12
C LYS A 322 -18.07 -25.53 5.21
N GLU A 323 -17.62 -25.01 4.07
CA GLU A 323 -16.83 -23.78 4.02
C GLU A 323 -17.67 -22.56 4.40
N LEU A 324 -18.91 -22.48 3.92
CA LEU A 324 -19.84 -21.42 4.33
C LEU A 324 -20.18 -21.50 5.83
N ALA A 325 -20.31 -22.71 6.38
CA ALA A 325 -20.57 -22.90 7.80
C ALA A 325 -19.35 -22.48 8.65
N ARG A 326 -18.13 -22.79 8.20
CA ARG A 326 -16.88 -22.34 8.82
C ARG A 326 -16.77 -20.82 8.81
N ASP A 327 -17.04 -20.19 7.68
CA ASP A 327 -16.99 -18.74 7.51
C ASP A 327 -17.95 -18.03 8.47
N LEU A 328 -19.20 -18.49 8.52
CA LEU A 328 -20.20 -17.97 9.44
C LEU A 328 -19.80 -18.17 10.90
N PHE A 329 -19.34 -19.38 11.25
CA PHE A 329 -18.90 -19.67 12.59
C PHE A 329 -17.73 -18.78 13.01
N GLN A 330 -16.73 -18.59 12.15
CA GLN A 330 -15.57 -17.75 12.46
C GLN A 330 -15.98 -16.31 12.77
N VAL A 331 -16.92 -15.74 12.03
CA VAL A 331 -17.43 -14.38 12.26
C VAL A 331 -18.21 -14.30 13.57
N LEU A 332 -19.15 -15.23 13.79
CA LEU A 332 -20.06 -15.21 14.95
C LEU A 332 -19.34 -15.55 16.25
N GLU A 333 -18.46 -16.54 16.20
CA GLU A 333 -17.59 -16.89 17.31
C GLU A 333 -16.58 -15.78 17.59
N GLY A 334 -16.08 -15.13 16.55
CA GLY A 334 -15.25 -13.94 16.70
C GLY A 334 -15.98 -12.82 17.45
N ALA A 335 -17.24 -12.55 17.11
CA ALA A 335 -18.07 -11.57 17.83
C ALA A 335 -18.22 -11.92 19.32
N ARG A 336 -18.41 -13.20 19.65
CA ARG A 336 -18.52 -13.66 21.03
C ARG A 336 -17.19 -13.48 21.78
N VAL A 337 -16.09 -13.94 21.19
CA VAL A 337 -14.73 -13.87 21.77
C VAL A 337 -14.32 -12.41 21.99
N ASP A 338 -14.49 -11.55 21.00
CA ASP A 338 -14.10 -10.14 21.08
C ASP A 338 -14.89 -9.40 22.17
N ARG A 339 -16.18 -9.70 22.33
CA ARG A 339 -16.99 -9.12 23.43
C ARG A 339 -16.56 -9.59 24.80
N HIS A 340 -16.13 -10.85 24.94
CA HIS A 340 -15.52 -11.34 26.18
C HIS A 340 -14.18 -10.66 26.45
N LEU A 341 -13.31 -10.53 25.43
CA LEU A 341 -12.02 -9.84 25.55
C LEU A 341 -12.21 -8.39 26.03
N ARG A 342 -13.11 -7.64 25.38
CA ARG A 342 -13.39 -6.24 25.74
C ARG A 342 -13.88 -6.09 27.18
N ARG A 343 -14.74 -7.01 27.64
CA ARG A 343 -15.29 -6.98 29.01
C ARG A 343 -14.28 -7.32 30.09
N GLN A 344 -13.49 -8.37 29.86
CA GLN A 344 -12.58 -8.90 30.86
C GLN A 344 -11.25 -8.13 30.91
N TYR A 345 -10.80 -7.60 29.76
CA TYR A 345 -9.49 -6.96 29.63
C TYR A 345 -9.61 -5.54 29.12
N ARG A 346 -9.75 -4.58 30.04
CA ARG A 346 -9.85 -3.13 29.73
C ARG A 346 -8.68 -2.58 28.88
N GLY A 347 -7.49 -3.19 28.99
CA GLY A 347 -6.35 -2.82 28.14
C GLY A 347 -6.58 -3.19 26.66
N LEU A 348 -7.16 -4.36 26.40
CA LEU A 348 -7.51 -4.80 25.05
C LEU A 348 -8.65 -3.99 24.47
N GLU A 349 -9.62 -3.59 25.29
CA GLU A 349 -10.70 -2.70 24.84
C GLU A 349 -10.15 -1.42 24.22
N LYS A 350 -9.23 -0.73 24.93
CA LYS A 350 -8.59 0.50 24.44
C LYS A 350 -7.77 0.27 23.17
N ASP A 351 -7.02 -0.83 23.12
CA ASP A 351 -6.23 -1.18 21.95
C ASP A 351 -7.12 -1.47 20.72
N MET A 352 -8.25 -2.16 20.92
CA MET A 352 -9.24 -2.40 19.88
C MET A 352 -9.89 -1.10 19.40
N ASP A 353 -10.27 -0.19 20.30
CA ASP A 353 -10.86 1.10 19.94
C ASP A 353 -9.90 1.96 19.10
N ARG A 354 -8.60 1.87 19.37
CA ARG A 354 -7.56 2.52 18.55
C ARG A 354 -7.39 1.83 17.19
N PHE A 355 -7.40 0.49 17.16
CA PHE A 355 -7.03 -0.28 15.98
C PHE A 355 -8.16 -0.41 14.95
N LEU A 356 -9.39 -0.68 15.39
CA LEU A 356 -10.51 -1.06 14.54
C LEU A 356 -10.85 -0.02 13.47
N PRO A 357 -10.88 1.30 13.74
CA PRO A 357 -11.18 2.29 12.70
C PRO A 357 -10.23 2.22 11.51
N ALA A 358 -8.92 2.04 11.76
CA ALA A 358 -7.92 1.92 10.72
C ALA A 358 -8.01 0.56 9.98
N ALA A 359 -8.24 -0.52 10.72
CA ALA A 359 -8.38 -1.86 10.13
C ALA A 359 -9.61 -1.95 9.19
N LEU A 360 -10.72 -1.30 9.55
CA LEU A 360 -11.94 -1.28 8.74
C LEU A 360 -11.80 -0.51 7.42
N GLN A 361 -10.88 0.47 7.34
CA GLN A 361 -10.59 1.21 6.11
C GLN A 361 -9.88 0.35 5.06
N LEU A 362 -9.16 -0.70 5.49
CA LEU A 362 -8.48 -1.65 4.59
C LEU A 362 -9.44 -2.71 4.03
N ARG A 363 -10.64 -2.84 4.60
CA ARG A 363 -11.61 -3.85 4.18
C ARG A 363 -12.44 -3.36 2.99
N PRO A 364 -12.77 -4.25 2.02
CA PRO A 364 -13.64 -3.89 0.92
C PRO A 364 -15.04 -3.48 1.44
N PRO A 365 -15.73 -2.56 0.76
CA PRO A 365 -17.11 -2.26 1.08
C PRO A 365 -17.98 -3.49 0.79
N ALA A 366 -18.86 -3.86 1.72
CA ALA A 366 -19.71 -5.05 1.60
C ALA A 366 -20.54 -5.07 0.31
N SER A 367 -20.97 -3.89 -0.16
CA SER A 367 -21.73 -3.71 -1.40
C SER A 367 -20.98 -4.08 -2.67
N SER A 368 -19.63 -4.07 -2.64
CA SER A 368 -18.78 -4.45 -3.77
C SER A 368 -18.58 -5.96 -3.93
N LEU A 369 -19.02 -6.75 -2.94
CA LEU A 369 -18.81 -8.19 -2.89
C LEU A 369 -20.03 -8.96 -3.43
N PRO A 370 -19.83 -10.18 -3.97
CA PRO A 370 -20.88 -11.16 -4.20
C PRO A 370 -21.80 -11.35 -2.99
N LEU A 371 -23.08 -11.68 -3.21
CA LEU A 371 -24.12 -11.66 -2.18
C LEU A 371 -23.76 -12.37 -0.87
N GLN A 372 -23.24 -13.61 -0.92
CA GLN A 372 -22.87 -14.33 0.30
C GLN A 372 -21.68 -13.67 1.01
N GLN A 373 -20.70 -13.20 0.24
CA GLN A 373 -19.50 -12.52 0.75
C GLN A 373 -19.83 -11.14 1.32
N GLY A 374 -20.73 -10.39 0.69
CA GLY A 374 -21.23 -9.11 1.20
C GLY A 374 -21.96 -9.28 2.51
N ALA A 375 -22.84 -10.28 2.63
CA ALA A 375 -23.52 -10.60 3.88
C ALA A 375 -22.54 -11.00 5.01
N LEU A 376 -21.53 -11.81 4.70
CA LEU A 376 -20.46 -12.18 5.64
C LEU A 376 -19.65 -10.96 6.09
N GLU A 377 -19.29 -10.07 5.16
CA GLU A 377 -18.59 -8.82 5.46
C GLU A 377 -19.44 -7.88 6.34
N SER A 378 -20.75 -7.77 6.09
CA SER A 378 -21.65 -7.02 6.95
C SER A 378 -21.76 -7.60 8.37
N LEU A 379 -21.86 -8.94 8.49
CA LEU A 379 -21.84 -9.62 9.78
C LEU A 379 -20.51 -9.42 10.51
N LEU A 380 -19.39 -9.44 9.80
CA LEU A 380 -18.08 -9.18 10.39
C LEU A 380 -17.94 -7.75 10.88
N ARG A 381 -18.42 -6.75 10.13
CA ARG A 381 -18.44 -5.35 10.58
C ARG A 381 -19.28 -5.20 11.84
N TRP A 382 -20.47 -5.81 11.86
CA TRP A 382 -21.30 -5.89 13.07
C TRP A 382 -20.57 -6.56 14.25
N ALA A 383 -19.84 -7.66 13.99
CA ALA A 383 -19.07 -8.36 15.01
C ALA A 383 -17.98 -7.47 15.63
N LEU A 384 -17.29 -6.70 14.78
CA LEU A 384 -16.17 -5.84 15.17
C LEU A 384 -16.61 -4.54 15.85
N THR A 385 -17.64 -3.86 15.33
CA THR A 385 -18.05 -2.53 15.84
C THR A 385 -19.23 -2.58 16.79
N GLY A 386 -20.09 -3.60 16.68
CA GLY A 386 -21.37 -3.64 17.36
C GLY A 386 -22.43 -2.72 16.73
N ASP A 387 -22.12 -2.03 15.64
CA ASP A 387 -23.07 -1.18 14.92
C ASP A 387 -24.19 -2.02 14.30
N PRO A 388 -25.41 -1.47 14.21
CA PRO A 388 -26.52 -2.19 13.60
C PRO A 388 -26.22 -2.55 12.13
N LEU A 389 -26.65 -3.74 11.72
CA LEU A 389 -26.60 -4.17 10.33
C LEU A 389 -27.43 -3.21 9.46
N ASN A 390 -26.99 -3.00 8.21
CA ASN A 390 -27.77 -2.26 7.22
C ASN A 390 -29.17 -2.90 7.07
N PRO A 391 -30.26 -2.12 7.02
CA PRO A 391 -31.63 -2.64 6.88
C PRO A 391 -31.80 -3.66 5.75
N SER A 392 -31.21 -3.40 4.57
CA SER A 392 -31.30 -4.31 3.42
C SER A 392 -30.66 -5.69 3.68
N VAL A 393 -29.51 -5.70 4.35
CA VAL A 393 -28.81 -6.93 4.75
C VAL A 393 -29.59 -7.64 5.85
N ARG A 394 -30.15 -6.88 6.80
CA ARG A 394 -30.97 -7.40 7.88
C ARG A 394 -32.19 -8.13 7.33
N ASP A 395 -32.96 -7.48 6.45
CA ASP A 395 -34.14 -8.05 5.80
C ASP A 395 -33.79 -9.30 4.98
N PHE A 396 -32.63 -9.29 4.33
CA PHE A 396 -32.12 -10.43 3.58
C PHE A 396 -31.76 -11.63 4.46
N LEU A 397 -31.13 -11.41 5.63
CA LEU A 397 -30.76 -12.47 6.56
C LEU A 397 -31.97 -13.02 7.32
N GLY A 398 -33.01 -12.22 7.53
CA GLY A 398 -34.26 -12.68 8.14
C GLY A 398 -35.15 -11.58 8.72
N PRO A 399 -36.35 -11.97 9.19
CA PRO A 399 -37.19 -11.08 9.99
C PRO A 399 -36.40 -10.54 11.18
N GLY A 400 -36.59 -9.25 11.48
CA GLY A 400 -35.78 -8.54 12.48
C GLY A 400 -35.73 -9.21 13.85
N GLU A 401 -36.86 -9.76 14.34
CA GLU A 401 -36.94 -10.41 15.65
C GLU A 401 -36.18 -11.74 15.72
N GLU A 402 -36.19 -12.54 14.65
CA GLU A 402 -35.47 -13.81 14.59
C GLU A 402 -33.95 -13.60 14.54
N LEU A 403 -33.51 -12.62 13.74
CA LEU A 403 -32.10 -12.28 13.63
C LEU A 403 -31.56 -11.72 14.95
N ASP A 404 -32.33 -10.86 15.64
CA ASP A 404 -31.95 -10.35 16.95
C ASP A 404 -31.90 -11.47 18.00
N SER A 405 -32.88 -12.38 17.99
CA SER A 405 -32.89 -13.55 18.88
C SER A 405 -31.67 -14.46 18.68
N CYS A 406 -31.12 -14.46 17.45
CA CYS A 406 -29.92 -15.20 17.08
C CYS A 406 -28.63 -14.46 17.47
N LEU A 407 -28.54 -13.14 17.23
CA LEU A 407 -27.31 -12.37 17.38
C LEU A 407 -27.11 -11.75 18.77
N ALA A 408 -28.18 -11.33 19.44
CA ALA A 408 -28.12 -10.71 20.77
C ALA A 408 -27.52 -11.62 21.86
N PRO A 409 -27.76 -12.95 21.87
CA PRO A 409 -27.11 -13.85 22.83
C PRO A 409 -25.58 -13.78 22.78
N LEU A 410 -24.98 -13.63 21.59
CA LEU A 410 -23.52 -13.52 21.42
C LEU A 410 -22.93 -12.31 22.12
N ALA A 411 -23.76 -11.32 22.47
CA ALA A 411 -23.35 -10.16 23.22
C ALA A 411 -23.57 -10.31 24.73
N LYS A 412 -24.09 -11.41 25.26
CA LYS A 412 -24.32 -11.55 26.71
C LYS A 412 -23.06 -11.99 27.47
N PRO A 413 -22.86 -11.59 28.75
CA PRO A 413 -21.70 -12.01 29.53
C PRO A 413 -21.58 -13.53 29.73
N GLY A 414 -22.70 -14.26 29.65
CA GLY A 414 -22.72 -15.73 29.74
C GLY A 414 -22.69 -16.45 28.39
N ALA A 415 -22.40 -15.75 27.28
CA ALA A 415 -22.45 -16.34 25.96
C ALA A 415 -21.40 -17.46 25.79
N THR A 416 -21.86 -18.61 25.30
CA THR A 416 -21.07 -19.82 25.08
C THR A 416 -20.81 -20.06 23.60
N VAL A 417 -19.85 -20.94 23.27
CA VAL A 417 -19.65 -21.38 21.88
C VAL A 417 -20.90 -22.05 21.29
N GLY A 418 -21.78 -22.60 22.14
CA GLY A 418 -23.07 -23.13 21.72
C GLY A 418 -23.97 -22.06 21.09
N ASP A 419 -23.97 -20.84 21.64
CA ASP A 419 -24.71 -19.71 21.06
C ASP A 419 -24.20 -19.37 19.65
N SER A 420 -22.87 -19.35 19.46
CA SER A 420 -22.23 -19.15 18.16
C SER A 420 -22.57 -20.26 17.16
N ALA A 421 -22.58 -21.51 17.61
CA ALA A 421 -22.94 -22.66 16.78
C ALA A 421 -24.42 -22.62 16.36
N ARG A 422 -25.35 -22.29 17.27
CA ARG A 422 -26.77 -22.13 16.95
C ARG A 422 -27.00 -20.97 15.98
N ALA A 423 -26.30 -19.86 16.17
CA ALA A 423 -26.36 -18.72 15.24
C ALA A 423 -25.82 -19.07 13.85
N THR A 424 -24.77 -19.89 13.80
CA THR A 424 -24.21 -20.43 12.54
C THR A 424 -25.25 -21.26 11.80
N VAL A 425 -25.95 -22.17 12.49
CA VAL A 425 -27.02 -22.99 11.87
C VAL A 425 -28.14 -22.12 11.31
N PHE A 426 -28.59 -21.12 12.08
CA PHE A 426 -29.64 -20.19 11.67
C PHE A 426 -29.24 -19.43 10.39
N LEU A 427 -28.09 -18.77 10.38
CA LEU A 427 -27.63 -17.98 9.24
C LEU A 427 -27.25 -18.84 8.03
N TYR A 428 -26.70 -20.04 8.25
CA TYR A 428 -26.38 -20.97 7.18
C TYR A 428 -27.63 -21.37 6.40
N ARG A 429 -28.75 -21.66 7.08
CA ARG A 429 -30.02 -22.03 6.43
C ARG A 429 -30.55 -20.95 5.50
N ARG A 430 -30.23 -19.69 5.78
CA ARG A 430 -30.65 -18.54 4.96
C ARG A 430 -29.66 -18.31 3.82
N LEU A 431 -28.37 -18.23 4.12
CA LEU A 431 -27.34 -17.90 3.14
C LEU A 431 -27.06 -19.03 2.14
N SER A 432 -27.19 -20.29 2.55
CA SER A 432 -26.93 -21.44 1.67
C SER A 432 -27.91 -21.56 0.50
N LEU A 433 -29.10 -20.97 0.61
CA LEU A 433 -30.15 -20.97 -0.42
C LEU A 433 -29.91 -19.93 -1.53
N VAL A 434 -28.98 -18.99 -1.32
CA VAL A 434 -28.76 -17.86 -2.22
C VAL A 434 -27.50 -18.09 -3.05
N PRO A 435 -27.52 -17.89 -4.38
CA PRO A 435 -26.32 -17.98 -5.20
C PRO A 435 -25.32 -16.87 -4.81
N ASN A 436 -24.04 -17.19 -4.80
CA ASN A 436 -22.98 -16.20 -4.55
C ASN A 436 -22.67 -15.37 -5.81
N ALA A 437 -23.68 -14.69 -6.36
CA ALA A 437 -23.56 -13.84 -7.54
C ALA A 437 -23.25 -12.39 -7.15
N ARG A 438 -22.65 -11.62 -8.06
CA ARG A 438 -22.56 -10.16 -7.90
C ARG A 438 -23.96 -9.56 -8.11
N PRO A 439 -24.42 -8.66 -7.23
CA PRO A 439 -25.73 -8.05 -7.40
C PRO A 439 -25.76 -7.18 -8.67
N GLU A 440 -26.79 -7.36 -9.53
CA GLU A 440 -26.97 -6.58 -10.79
C GLU A 440 -27.32 -5.11 -10.54
N SER A 441 -27.86 -4.81 -9.38
CA SER A 441 -28.00 -3.48 -8.79
C SER A 441 -27.30 -3.54 -7.43
N GLY A 442 -26.29 -2.71 -7.18
CA GLY A 442 -25.59 -2.68 -5.89
C GLY A 442 -26.58 -2.62 -4.72
N TRP A 443 -26.14 -3.04 -3.53
CA TRP A 443 -26.94 -3.02 -2.29
C TRP A 443 -27.52 -1.64 -1.92
N GLU A 444 -27.21 -0.60 -2.70
CA GLU A 444 -27.77 0.74 -2.60
C GLU A 444 -28.87 0.93 -3.65
N GLY A 445 -30.12 1.03 -3.20
CA GLY A 445 -31.23 1.37 -4.07
C GLY A 445 -32.64 1.18 -3.53
N LYS A 446 -32.94 1.66 -2.31
CA LYS A 446 -34.17 2.42 -1.97
C LYS A 446 -34.18 2.90 -0.53
#